data_AF-A0A3G9GCU8-F1
#
_entry.id   AF-A0A3G9GCU8-F1
#
_cell.length_a   1.000
_cell.length_b   1.000
_cell.length_c   1.000
_cell.angle_alpha   90.00
_cell.angle_beta   90.00
_cell.angle_gamma   90.00
#
_symmetry.space_group_name_H-M   'P 1'
#
loop_
_entity.id
_entity.type
_entity.pdbx_description
1 polymer ?
#
loop_
_entity_poly.entity_id
_entity_poly.type
_entity_poly.pdbx_seq_one_letter_code
_entity_poly.pdbx_strand_id
1 'polypeptide(L)'
;MKLFKKRKTPKVFDTSTPWGLFKTYLAFLWNDHAYLRLGFTNAHWIDDKMVRTNQPWPFQLAWFKKHDGIRTVINLRGGQGAFFALERHACQKLGLDLVDFIVTSRDVPSAEAILEAEKLFDSIQYPALMHCKSGADRAGIMSVLYRHLHLKHPLREAVSELGLRTLHMKAGKTGVLDYIFDCYFAEGEPRGMSFVEWTQSDLYDPVKIKSDFKAAWWGTLLTEKIFRRE
;
A
#
# COMPACT_ATOMS: atom_id res chain seq x y z
N MET A 1 38.09 18.09 0.34
CA MET A 1 37.55 17.99 -1.03
C MET A 1 36.62 16.77 -1.11
N LYS A 2 35.32 16.92 -0.79
CA LYS A 2 34.36 15.80 -0.87
C LYS A 2 33.91 15.68 -2.33
N LEU A 3 34.29 14.57 -2.96
CA LEU A 3 33.94 14.23 -4.34
C LEU A 3 32.43 14.37 -4.55
N PHE A 4 32.07 15.12 -5.59
CA PHE A 4 30.70 15.27 -6.06
C PHE A 4 30.01 13.90 -6.16
N LYS A 5 28.93 13.71 -5.39
CA LYS A 5 28.06 12.54 -5.47
C LYS A 5 27.42 12.55 -6.86
N LYS A 6 27.98 11.78 -7.80
CA LYS A 6 27.48 11.65 -9.19
C LYS A 6 25.97 11.42 -9.12
N ARG A 7 25.15 12.40 -9.53
CA ARG A 7 23.70 12.20 -9.70
C ARG A 7 23.54 11.08 -10.71
N LYS A 8 23.16 9.88 -10.27
CA LYS A 8 22.78 8.80 -11.18
C LYS A 8 21.56 9.30 -11.93
N THR A 9 21.68 9.45 -13.25
CA THR A 9 20.52 9.65 -14.11
C THR A 9 19.53 8.50 -13.84
N PRO A 10 18.22 8.79 -13.72
CA PRO A 10 17.24 7.72 -13.55
C PRO A 10 17.41 6.73 -14.69
N LYS A 11 17.50 5.44 -14.36
CA LYS A 11 17.60 4.39 -15.39
C LYS A 11 16.28 4.38 -16.16
N VAL A 12 16.31 4.81 -17.41
CA VAL A 12 15.13 4.82 -18.28
C VAL A 12 14.82 3.37 -18.68
N PHE A 13 13.56 2.98 -18.52
CA PHE A 13 13.06 1.67 -18.90
C PHE A 13 12.15 1.82 -20.12
N ASP A 14 12.72 1.58 -21.30
CA ASP A 14 12.00 1.66 -22.57
C ASP A 14 11.10 0.43 -22.76
N THR A 15 9.83 0.66 -23.09
CA THR A 15 8.83 -0.38 -23.39
C THR A 15 8.28 -0.26 -24.82
N SER A 16 8.83 0.66 -25.63
CA SER A 16 8.42 0.89 -27.02
C SER A 16 9.06 -0.07 -28.02
N THR A 17 10.26 -0.58 -27.72
CA THR A 17 10.97 -1.55 -28.56
C THR A 17 10.92 -2.97 -27.96
N PRO A 18 10.94 -4.04 -28.77
CA PRO A 18 10.97 -5.41 -28.26
C PRO A 18 12.16 -5.67 -27.32
N TRP A 19 13.34 -5.16 -27.68
CA TRP A 19 14.55 -5.31 -26.87
C TRP A 19 14.53 -4.47 -25.59
N GLY A 20 13.99 -3.25 -25.65
CA GLY A 20 13.74 -2.42 -24.47
C GLY A 20 12.79 -3.10 -23.50
N LEU A 21 11.67 -3.61 -24.02
CA LEU A 21 10.67 -4.33 -23.24
C LEU A 21 11.28 -5.57 -22.57
N PHE A 22 12.05 -6.38 -23.31
CA PHE A 22 12.77 -7.53 -22.77
C PHE A 22 13.72 -7.15 -21.62
N LYS A 23 14.55 -6.11 -21.79
CA LYS A 23 15.43 -5.59 -20.73
C LYS A 23 14.65 -5.09 -19.52
N THR A 24 13.50 -4.48 -19.75
CA THR A 24 12.61 -4.02 -18.67
C THR A 24 12.03 -5.20 -17.90
N TYR A 25 11.60 -6.27 -18.58
CA TYR A 25 11.21 -7.53 -17.94
C TYR A 25 12.31 -8.12 -17.07
N LEU A 26 13.54 -8.24 -17.59
CA LEU A 26 14.68 -8.72 -16.79
C LEU A 26 14.96 -7.84 -15.58
N ALA A 27 14.86 -6.52 -15.74
CA ALA A 27 15.06 -5.59 -14.64
C ALA A 27 13.95 -5.68 -13.59
N PHE A 28 12.69 -5.92 -13.99
CA PHE A 28 11.60 -6.14 -13.05
C PHE A 28 11.78 -7.46 -12.29
N LEU A 29 12.12 -8.52 -13.00
CA LEU A 29 12.41 -9.84 -12.45
C LEU A 29 13.46 -9.75 -11.33
N TRP A 30 14.62 -9.17 -11.63
CA TRP A 30 15.76 -9.16 -10.71
C TRP A 30 15.76 -7.98 -9.74
N ASN A 31 15.60 -6.73 -10.21
CA ASN A 31 15.75 -5.57 -9.32
C ASN A 31 14.55 -5.43 -8.36
N ASP A 32 13.34 -5.79 -8.79
CA ASP A 32 12.16 -5.75 -7.93
C ASP A 32 11.88 -7.08 -7.21
N HIS A 33 12.73 -8.10 -7.44
CA HIS A 33 12.55 -9.46 -6.94
C HIS A 33 11.17 -10.02 -7.35
N ALA A 34 10.76 -9.74 -8.58
CA ALA A 34 9.46 -10.15 -9.10
C ALA A 34 9.39 -11.67 -9.34
N TYR A 35 10.54 -12.37 -9.37
CA TYR A 35 10.58 -13.83 -9.43
C TYR A 35 9.80 -14.50 -8.29
N LEU A 36 9.76 -13.87 -7.10
CA LEU A 36 8.95 -14.32 -5.96
C LEU A 36 7.43 -14.28 -6.24
N ARG A 37 7.02 -13.56 -7.29
CA ARG A 37 5.62 -13.28 -7.63
C ARG A 37 5.20 -13.89 -8.97
N LEU A 38 6.03 -14.79 -9.53
CA LEU A 38 5.69 -15.50 -10.79
C LEU A 38 4.59 -16.54 -10.57
N GLY A 39 4.71 -17.35 -9.52
CA GLY A 39 3.73 -18.39 -9.16
C GLY A 39 2.91 -18.08 -7.91
N PHE A 40 3.28 -17.05 -7.15
CA PHE A 40 2.58 -16.64 -5.93
C PHE A 40 2.00 -15.24 -6.05
N THR A 41 0.69 -15.13 -5.80
CA THR A 41 -0.03 -13.87 -5.77
C THR A 41 -0.67 -13.71 -4.39
N ASN A 42 -0.36 -12.62 -3.70
CA ASN A 42 -1.01 -12.29 -2.43
C ASN A 42 -2.33 -11.54 -2.72
N ALA A 43 -3.22 -12.17 -3.48
CA ALA A 43 -4.48 -11.58 -3.92
C ALA A 43 -5.62 -11.98 -2.99
N HIS A 44 -6.37 -10.99 -2.50
CA HIS A 44 -7.54 -11.20 -1.65
C HIS A 44 -8.64 -10.25 -2.09
N TRP A 45 -9.82 -10.78 -2.33
CA TRP A 45 -11.01 -9.95 -2.53
C TRP A 45 -11.42 -9.32 -1.21
N ILE A 46 -11.71 -8.02 -1.24
CA ILE A 46 -12.22 -7.26 -0.10
C ILE A 46 -13.75 -7.35 -0.09
N ASP A 47 -14.35 -7.16 -1.26
CA ASP A 47 -15.76 -7.40 -1.59
C ASP A 47 -15.85 -8.00 -3.02
N ASP A 48 -17.01 -7.91 -3.68
CA ASP A 48 -17.21 -8.37 -5.06
C ASP A 48 -16.60 -7.44 -6.14
N LYS A 49 -16.04 -6.28 -5.75
CA LYS A 49 -15.61 -5.22 -6.66
C LYS A 49 -14.17 -4.79 -6.48
N MET A 50 -13.54 -5.04 -5.34
CA MET A 50 -12.17 -4.61 -5.05
C MET A 50 -11.31 -5.79 -4.61
N VAL A 51 -10.21 -6.01 -5.34
CA VAL A 51 -9.16 -6.97 -4.98
C VAL A 51 -7.90 -6.24 -4.54
N ARG A 52 -7.32 -6.65 -3.42
CA ARG A 52 -5.97 -6.23 -3.00
C ARG A 52 -4.94 -7.27 -3.43
N THR A 53 -3.77 -6.85 -3.91
CA THR A 53 -2.71 -7.78 -4.32
C THR A 53 -1.28 -7.28 -4.10
N ASN A 54 -0.30 -8.19 -4.19
CA ASN A 54 1.10 -7.85 -4.45
C ASN A 54 1.29 -7.36 -5.90
N GLN A 55 2.46 -6.77 -6.20
CA GLN A 55 2.75 -6.17 -7.51
C GLN A 55 2.48 -7.19 -8.63
N PRO A 56 1.48 -6.95 -9.49
CA PRO A 56 1.12 -7.91 -10.51
C PRO A 56 2.12 -7.88 -11.66
N TRP A 57 2.27 -9.03 -12.30
CA TRP A 57 2.88 -9.17 -13.61
C TRP A 57 1.91 -8.76 -14.71
N PRO A 58 2.40 -8.34 -15.90
CA PRO A 58 1.56 -8.03 -17.05
C PRO A 58 0.56 -9.15 -17.42
N PHE A 59 0.96 -10.42 -17.32
CA PHE A 59 0.05 -11.54 -17.59
C PHE A 59 -1.01 -11.73 -16.50
N GLN A 60 -0.72 -11.38 -15.24
CA GLN A 60 -1.69 -11.41 -14.15
C GLN A 60 -2.73 -10.30 -14.32
N LEU A 61 -2.31 -9.09 -14.73
CA LEU A 61 -3.23 -8.03 -15.11
C LEU A 61 -4.16 -8.45 -16.26
N ALA A 62 -3.62 -9.13 -17.27
CA ALA A 62 -4.43 -9.66 -18.37
C ALA A 62 -5.45 -10.72 -17.88
N TRP A 63 -5.05 -11.56 -16.93
CA TRP A 63 -5.93 -12.55 -16.30
C TRP A 63 -7.06 -11.87 -15.51
N PHE A 64 -6.73 -10.93 -14.61
CA PHE A 64 -7.70 -10.16 -13.83
C PHE A 64 -8.68 -9.39 -14.74
N LYS A 65 -8.18 -8.81 -15.83
CA LYS A 65 -9.04 -8.14 -16.82
C LYS A 65 -10.03 -9.12 -17.46
N LYS A 66 -9.54 -10.29 -17.89
CA LYS A 66 -10.32 -11.26 -18.65
C LYS A 66 -11.35 -12.00 -17.78
N HIS A 67 -10.97 -12.37 -16.56
CA HIS A 67 -11.75 -13.27 -15.71
C HIS A 67 -12.59 -12.53 -14.67
N ASP A 68 -12.06 -11.45 -14.11
CA ASP A 68 -12.74 -10.68 -13.05
C ASP A 68 -13.28 -9.34 -13.55
N GLY A 69 -13.01 -9.00 -14.82
CA GLY A 69 -13.51 -7.77 -15.42
C GLY A 69 -12.88 -6.49 -14.87
N ILE A 70 -11.70 -6.57 -14.23
CA ILE A 70 -11.00 -5.41 -13.66
C ILE A 70 -10.91 -4.28 -14.70
N ARG A 71 -11.21 -3.06 -14.25
CA ARG A 71 -11.22 -1.83 -15.06
C ARG A 71 -10.15 -0.84 -14.61
N THR A 72 -9.96 -0.71 -13.30
CA THR A 72 -8.95 0.19 -12.71
C THR A 72 -7.89 -0.60 -11.92
N VAL A 73 -6.63 -0.17 -12.05
CA VAL A 73 -5.49 -0.61 -11.26
C VAL A 73 -5.00 0.58 -10.42
N ILE A 74 -5.02 0.45 -9.10
CA ILE A 74 -4.54 1.47 -8.15
C ILE A 74 -3.14 1.10 -7.69
N ASN A 75 -2.16 1.91 -8.11
CA ASN A 75 -0.78 1.76 -7.74
C ASN A 75 -0.44 2.54 -6.48
N LEU A 76 -0.28 1.81 -5.37
CA LEU A 76 0.04 2.40 -4.07
C LEU A 76 1.54 2.64 -3.85
N ARG A 77 2.38 2.27 -4.82
CA ARG A 77 3.83 2.45 -4.75
C ARG A 77 4.28 3.78 -5.29
N GLY A 78 3.58 4.26 -6.32
CA GLY A 78 4.05 5.29 -7.23
C GLY A 78 5.41 4.97 -7.86
N GLY A 79 6.02 6.01 -8.41
CA GLY A 79 7.46 6.07 -8.63
C GLY A 79 7.91 5.84 -10.07
N GLN A 80 9.12 5.32 -10.18
CA GLN A 80 9.87 5.12 -11.42
C GLN A 80 10.56 3.75 -11.33
N GLY A 81 10.82 3.12 -12.49
CA GLY A 81 11.57 1.87 -12.55
C GLY A 81 10.90 0.83 -13.44
N ALA A 82 11.49 -0.37 -13.49
CA ALA A 82 11.02 -1.44 -14.35
C ALA A 82 9.61 -1.93 -13.99
N PHE A 83 9.28 -2.02 -12.69
CA PHE A 83 7.93 -2.43 -12.25
C PHE A 83 6.87 -1.46 -12.76
N PHE A 84 7.12 -0.15 -12.61
CA PHE A 84 6.19 0.90 -13.02
C PHE A 84 6.09 1.01 -14.55
N ALA A 85 7.22 0.91 -15.26
CA ALA A 85 7.23 0.94 -16.71
C ALA A 85 6.45 -0.23 -17.33
N LEU A 86 6.58 -1.44 -16.76
CA LEU A 86 5.81 -2.62 -17.22
C LEU A 86 4.34 -2.53 -16.86
N GLU A 87 4.00 -2.05 -15.66
CA GLU A 87 2.62 -1.85 -15.25
C GLU A 87 1.90 -0.87 -16.16
N ARG A 88 2.51 0.30 -16.41
CA ARG A 88 1.97 1.29 -17.35
C ARG A 88 1.82 0.71 -18.76
N HIS A 89 2.83 0.00 -19.24
CA HIS A 89 2.78 -0.67 -20.55
C HIS A 89 1.63 -1.69 -20.62
N ALA A 90 1.49 -2.54 -19.59
CA ALA A 90 0.44 -3.56 -19.54
C ALA A 90 -0.95 -2.94 -19.44
N CYS A 91 -1.15 -1.95 -18.56
CA CYS A 91 -2.44 -1.27 -18.42
C CYS A 91 -2.86 -0.60 -19.73
N GLN A 92 -1.93 0.11 -20.39
CA GLN A 92 -2.19 0.72 -21.70
C GLN A 92 -2.57 -0.32 -22.77
N LYS A 93 -1.88 -1.47 -22.81
CA LYS A 93 -2.17 -2.54 -23.78
C LYS A 93 -3.51 -3.23 -23.51
N LEU A 94 -3.94 -3.30 -22.25
CA LEU A 94 -5.17 -3.97 -21.82
C LEU A 94 -6.38 -3.03 -21.75
N GLY A 95 -6.18 -1.72 -21.94
CA GLY A 95 -7.23 -0.72 -21.72
C GLY A 95 -7.68 -0.64 -20.27
N LEU A 96 -6.75 -0.85 -19.33
CA LEU A 96 -6.97 -0.65 -17.89
C LEU A 96 -6.64 0.79 -17.54
N ASP A 97 -7.47 1.40 -16.71
CA ASP A 97 -7.16 2.69 -16.09
C ASP A 97 -6.12 2.47 -14.98
N LEU A 98 -5.04 3.25 -15.00
CA LEU A 98 -3.96 3.16 -14.03
C LEU A 98 -3.93 4.44 -13.19
N VAL A 99 -4.29 4.31 -11.92
CA VAL A 99 -4.36 5.43 -10.98
C VAL A 99 -3.24 5.30 -9.95
N ASP A 100 -2.36 6.30 -9.90
CA ASP A 100 -1.29 6.36 -8.90
C ASP A 100 -1.82 7.06 -7.63
N PHE A 101 -1.81 6.35 -6.50
CA PHE A 101 -2.17 6.90 -5.19
C PHE A 101 -1.09 6.53 -4.17
N ILE A 102 -0.10 7.41 -3.97
CA ILE A 102 1.13 7.04 -3.27
C ILE A 102 0.90 6.94 -1.76
N VAL A 103 1.10 5.74 -1.22
CA VAL A 103 1.00 5.47 0.22
C VAL A 103 2.36 5.05 0.77
N THR A 104 2.67 5.46 1.99
CA THR A 104 3.87 5.01 2.71
C THR A 104 3.57 3.73 3.49
N SER A 105 4.52 2.80 3.56
CA SER A 105 4.32 1.51 4.26
C SER A 105 4.62 1.54 5.76
N ARG A 106 5.13 2.68 6.27
CA ARG A 106 5.73 2.81 7.61
C ARG A 106 5.54 4.23 8.16
N ASP A 107 4.47 4.89 7.74
CA ASP A 107 4.14 6.23 8.17
C ASP A 107 2.65 6.34 8.46
N VAL A 108 2.31 7.35 9.26
CA VAL A 108 0.93 7.74 9.52
C VAL A 108 0.43 8.56 8.32
N PRO A 109 -0.71 8.22 7.70
CA PRO A 109 -1.28 9.03 6.62
C PRO A 109 -1.59 10.46 7.10
N SER A 110 -1.50 11.45 6.23
CA SER A 110 -2.00 12.78 6.57
C SER A 110 -3.54 12.80 6.58
N ALA A 111 -4.11 13.80 7.25
CA ALA A 111 -5.56 14.01 7.29
C ALA A 111 -6.13 14.16 5.87
N GLU A 112 -5.42 14.89 5.01
CA GLU A 112 -5.79 15.11 3.61
C GLU A 112 -5.71 13.81 2.81
N ALA A 113 -4.68 12.98 3.04
CA ALA A 113 -4.55 11.71 2.33
C ALA A 113 -5.72 10.75 2.61
N ILE A 114 -6.31 10.82 3.81
CA ILE A 114 -7.50 10.02 4.16
C ILE A 114 -8.72 10.49 3.37
N LEU A 115 -8.94 11.81 3.25
CA LEU A 115 -10.02 12.36 2.43
C LEU A 115 -9.82 12.09 0.92
N GLU A 116 -8.57 12.18 0.44
CA GLU A 116 -8.27 11.86 -0.96
C GLU A 116 -8.46 10.36 -1.27
N ALA A 117 -8.27 9.48 -0.28
CA ALA A 117 -8.59 8.05 -0.44
C ALA A 117 -10.10 7.83 -0.61
N GLU A 118 -10.95 8.53 0.14
CA GLU A 118 -12.42 8.46 -0.05
C GLU A 118 -12.81 8.91 -1.46
N LYS A 119 -12.32 10.07 -1.90
CA LYS A 119 -12.56 10.59 -3.26
C LYS A 119 -12.05 9.65 -4.36
N LEU A 120 -10.91 9.00 -4.14
CA LEU A 120 -10.39 7.99 -5.04
C LEU A 120 -11.41 6.85 -5.21
N PHE A 121 -11.90 6.28 -4.11
CA PHE A 121 -12.84 5.16 -4.18
C PHE A 121 -14.17 5.53 -4.85
N ASP A 122 -14.60 6.79 -4.75
CA ASP A 122 -15.83 7.25 -5.38
C ASP A 122 -15.67 7.58 -6.88
N SER A 123 -14.45 7.81 -7.36
CA SER A 123 -14.18 8.27 -8.73
C SER A 123 -13.74 7.18 -9.71
N ILE A 124 -13.17 6.07 -9.21
CA ILE A 124 -12.62 5.00 -10.05
C ILE A 124 -13.70 4.10 -10.68
N GLN A 125 -13.28 3.29 -11.65
CA GLN A 125 -14.13 2.30 -12.30
C GLN A 125 -13.97 0.92 -11.64
N TYR A 126 -15.08 0.32 -11.22
CA TYR A 126 -15.12 -1.04 -10.65
C TYR A 126 -15.52 -2.09 -11.71
N PRO A 127 -15.12 -3.37 -11.56
CA PRO A 127 -14.22 -3.89 -10.53
C PRO A 127 -12.79 -3.32 -10.62
N ALA A 128 -12.12 -3.15 -9.47
CA ALA A 128 -10.82 -2.51 -9.36
C ALA A 128 -9.83 -3.38 -8.58
N LEU A 129 -8.55 -3.16 -8.84
CA LEU A 129 -7.44 -3.84 -8.18
C LEU A 129 -6.52 -2.82 -7.56
N MET A 130 -6.25 -2.91 -6.26
CA MET A 130 -5.21 -2.11 -5.60
C MET A 130 -3.99 -2.96 -5.28
N HIS A 131 -2.79 -2.40 -5.42
CA HIS A 131 -1.59 -3.16 -5.11
C HIS A 131 -0.46 -2.31 -4.51
N CYS A 132 0.47 -3.01 -3.87
CA CYS A 132 1.77 -2.46 -3.56
C CYS A 132 2.87 -3.46 -3.96
N LYS A 133 4.03 -3.47 -3.29
CA LYS A 133 5.07 -4.47 -3.60
C LYS A 133 4.66 -5.88 -3.17
N SER A 134 4.31 -6.06 -1.90
CA SER A 134 3.97 -7.37 -1.31
C SER A 134 2.47 -7.55 -1.06
N GLY A 135 1.64 -6.53 -1.30
CA GLY A 135 0.20 -6.59 -1.02
C GLY A 135 -0.15 -6.58 0.47
N ALA A 136 0.82 -6.36 1.36
CA ALA A 136 0.65 -6.40 2.80
C ALA A 136 0.34 -5.01 3.38
N ASP A 137 1.33 -4.13 3.51
CA ASP A 137 1.18 -2.92 4.34
C ASP A 137 0.36 -1.81 3.68
N ARG A 138 0.82 -1.28 2.54
CA ARG A 138 0.14 -0.17 1.84
C ARG A 138 -1.23 -0.57 1.30
N ALA A 139 -1.29 -1.76 0.72
CA ALA A 139 -2.56 -2.33 0.29
C ALA A 139 -3.45 -2.63 1.51
N GLY A 140 -2.87 -3.04 2.65
CA GLY A 140 -3.58 -3.28 3.89
C GLY A 140 -4.27 -2.03 4.42
N ILE A 141 -3.54 -0.94 4.65
CA ILE A 141 -4.16 0.30 5.15
C ILE A 141 -5.20 0.84 4.17
N MET A 142 -4.94 0.79 2.85
CA MET A 142 -5.94 1.19 1.87
C MET A 142 -7.15 0.26 1.82
N SER A 143 -6.99 -1.02 2.18
CA SER A 143 -8.11 -1.96 2.31
C SER A 143 -8.96 -1.65 3.55
N VAL A 144 -8.33 -1.25 4.66
CA VAL A 144 -9.05 -0.75 5.85
C VAL A 144 -9.86 0.50 5.48
N LEU A 145 -9.21 1.47 4.83
CA LEU A 145 -9.88 2.70 4.40
C LEU A 145 -10.99 2.43 3.38
N TYR A 146 -10.79 1.51 2.44
CA TYR A 146 -11.84 1.12 1.49
C TYR A 146 -13.07 0.53 2.20
N ARG A 147 -12.87 -0.43 3.11
CA ARG A 147 -13.97 -1.01 3.88
C ARG A 147 -14.71 0.05 4.71
N HIS A 148 -13.98 0.94 5.36
CA HIS A 148 -14.60 1.91 6.25
C HIS A 148 -15.24 3.09 5.51
N LEU A 149 -14.52 3.70 4.56
CA LEU A 149 -14.94 4.92 3.88
C LEU A 149 -15.88 4.62 2.71
N HIS A 150 -15.64 3.55 1.94
CA HIS A 150 -16.49 3.24 0.78
C HIS A 150 -17.60 2.25 1.12
N LEU A 151 -17.29 1.13 1.78
CA LEU A 151 -18.30 0.11 2.15
C LEU A 151 -19.07 0.46 3.44
N LYS A 152 -18.66 1.51 4.17
CA LYS A 152 -19.28 1.96 5.42
C LYS A 152 -19.28 0.89 6.54
N HIS A 153 -18.34 -0.05 6.49
CA HIS A 153 -18.17 -1.05 7.56
C HIS A 153 -17.64 -0.39 8.85
N PRO A 154 -17.96 -0.95 10.03
CA PRO A 154 -17.34 -0.51 11.28
C PRO A 154 -15.81 -0.58 11.22
N LEU A 155 -15.13 0.47 11.69
CA LEU A 155 -13.66 0.52 11.59
C LEU A 155 -13.00 -0.64 12.36
N ARG A 156 -13.59 -1.05 13.50
CA ARG A 156 -13.14 -2.20 14.30
C ARG A 156 -13.13 -3.52 13.52
N GLU A 157 -14.00 -3.67 12.53
CA GLU A 157 -13.98 -4.83 11.62
C GLU A 157 -13.00 -4.60 10.46
N ALA A 158 -12.98 -3.40 9.90
CA ALA A 158 -12.13 -3.05 8.77
C ALA A 158 -10.63 -3.24 9.06
N VAL A 159 -10.17 -2.97 10.29
CA VAL A 159 -8.76 -3.15 10.70
C VAL A 159 -8.25 -4.59 10.56
N SER A 160 -9.14 -5.59 10.46
CA SER A 160 -8.75 -6.98 10.19
C SER A 160 -8.07 -7.18 8.83
N GLU A 161 -8.14 -6.19 7.92
CA GLU A 161 -7.35 -6.17 6.70
C GLU A 161 -5.84 -6.01 6.97
N LEU A 162 -5.44 -5.54 8.15
CA LEU A 162 -4.06 -5.59 8.64
C LEU A 162 -3.85 -6.86 9.46
N GLY A 163 -3.45 -7.94 8.79
CA GLY A 163 -3.18 -9.20 9.47
C GLY A 163 -2.38 -10.22 8.67
N LEU A 164 -1.98 -11.30 9.35
CA LEU A 164 -1.14 -12.36 8.79
C LEU A 164 -1.75 -13.04 7.55
N ARG A 165 -3.08 -13.09 7.45
CA ARG A 165 -3.81 -13.55 6.23
C ARG A 165 -3.30 -12.86 4.97
N THR A 166 -2.92 -11.60 5.09
CA THR A 166 -2.47 -10.74 4.00
C THR A 166 -0.97 -10.42 4.07
N LEU A 167 -0.24 -11.20 4.87
CA LEU A 167 1.20 -11.07 5.14
C LEU A 167 1.62 -9.78 5.85
N HIS A 168 0.67 -9.06 6.46
CA HIS A 168 1.00 -7.92 7.29
C HIS A 168 1.45 -8.37 8.69
N MET A 169 2.52 -7.76 9.20
CA MET A 169 3.04 -8.00 10.54
C MET A 169 3.13 -6.67 11.30
N LYS A 170 2.41 -6.59 12.43
CA LYS A 170 2.48 -5.47 13.38
C LYS A 170 3.85 -5.39 14.08
N ALA A 171 4.57 -6.50 14.17
CA ALA A 171 5.90 -6.56 14.76
C ALA A 171 6.92 -5.78 13.91
N GLY A 172 7.29 -4.58 14.37
CA GLY A 172 8.30 -3.71 13.74
C GLY A 172 7.72 -2.40 13.21
N LYS A 173 8.42 -1.76 12.27
CA LYS A 173 8.07 -0.39 11.82
C LYS A 173 6.73 -0.29 11.07
N THR A 174 6.21 -1.39 10.56
CA THR A 174 4.91 -1.48 9.87
C THR A 174 3.74 -1.41 10.84
N GLY A 175 3.95 -1.74 12.12
CA GLY A 175 2.93 -1.65 13.17
C GLY A 175 2.42 -0.24 13.46
N VAL A 176 3.07 0.79 12.92
CA VAL A 176 2.56 2.17 12.97
C VAL A 176 1.21 2.27 12.25
N LEU A 177 0.94 1.43 11.24
CA LEU A 177 -0.33 1.42 10.52
C LEU A 177 -1.48 0.92 11.38
N ASP A 178 -1.23 -0.04 12.29
CA ASP A 178 -2.20 -0.46 13.30
C ASP A 178 -2.38 0.62 14.37
N TYR A 179 -1.27 1.24 14.78
CA TYR A 179 -1.23 2.18 15.89
C TYR A 179 -2.12 3.41 15.67
N ILE A 180 -2.30 3.87 14.44
CA ILE A 180 -3.22 4.99 14.15
C ILE A 180 -4.66 4.65 14.55
N PHE A 181 -5.07 3.40 14.35
CA PHE A 181 -6.42 2.94 14.69
C PHE A 181 -6.54 2.73 16.19
N ASP A 182 -5.48 2.22 16.85
CA ASP A 182 -5.41 2.15 18.31
C ASP A 182 -5.59 3.54 18.95
N CYS A 183 -4.93 4.58 18.40
CA CYS A 183 -5.12 5.98 18.81
C CYS A 183 -6.56 6.45 18.61
N TYR A 184 -7.17 6.19 17.44
CA TYR A 184 -8.56 6.55 17.19
C TYR A 184 -9.52 5.87 18.19
N PHE A 185 -9.34 4.57 18.46
CA PHE A 185 -10.20 3.85 19.40
C PHE A 185 -10.02 4.32 20.85
N ALA A 186 -8.86 4.87 21.21
CA ALA A 186 -8.61 5.43 22.53
C ALA A 186 -9.08 6.88 22.67
N GLU A 187 -9.01 7.67 21.59
CA GLU A 187 -9.20 9.12 21.65
C GLU A 187 -10.45 9.59 20.89
N GLY A 188 -10.64 9.18 19.64
CA GLY A 188 -11.74 9.62 18.80
C GLY A 188 -13.06 8.93 19.13
N GLU A 189 -13.09 7.60 19.09
CA GLU A 189 -14.32 6.81 19.26
C GLU A 189 -15.05 7.09 20.60
N PRO A 190 -14.37 7.16 21.77
CA PRO A 190 -15.04 7.46 23.05
C PRO A 190 -15.64 8.87 23.12
N ARG A 191 -15.20 9.79 22.25
CA ARG A 191 -15.74 11.15 22.13
C ARG A 191 -16.90 11.24 21.13
N GLY A 192 -17.31 10.11 20.54
CA GLY A 192 -18.37 10.05 19.55
C GLY A 192 -17.98 10.58 18.17
N MET A 193 -16.68 10.78 17.90
CA MET A 193 -16.20 11.21 16.58
C MET A 193 -16.11 10.01 15.63
N SER A 194 -16.54 10.19 14.38
CA SER A 194 -16.15 9.28 13.31
C SER A 194 -14.63 9.32 13.07
N PHE A 195 -14.10 8.30 12.40
CA PHE A 195 -12.68 8.27 12.06
C PHE A 195 -12.24 9.49 11.25
N VAL A 196 -13.05 9.89 10.27
CA VAL A 196 -12.77 11.07 9.45
C VAL A 196 -12.78 12.33 10.31
N GLU A 197 -13.81 12.56 11.12
CA GLU A 197 -13.87 13.74 12.01
C GLU A 197 -12.67 13.80 12.96
N TRP A 198 -12.27 12.68 13.55
CA TRP A 198 -11.08 12.63 14.40
C TRP A 198 -9.82 13.01 13.62
N THR A 199 -9.63 12.49 12.41
CA THR A 199 -8.47 12.80 11.56
C THR A 199 -8.39 14.26 11.12
N GLN A 200 -9.53 14.98 11.10
CA GLN A 200 -9.57 16.40 10.75
C GLN A 200 -9.51 17.32 11.99
N SER A 201 -9.48 16.76 13.19
CA SER A 201 -9.45 17.53 14.45
C SER A 201 -8.02 17.79 14.94
N ASP A 202 -7.87 18.72 15.87
CA ASP A 202 -6.60 19.01 16.54
C ASP A 202 -6.03 17.84 17.36
N LEU A 203 -6.82 16.77 17.56
CA LEU A 203 -6.37 15.54 18.22
C LEU A 203 -5.51 14.68 17.29
N TYR A 204 -5.59 14.88 15.97
CA TYR A 204 -4.84 14.09 15.00
C TYR A 204 -3.54 14.76 14.61
N ASP A 205 -2.45 14.33 15.23
CA ASP A 205 -1.08 14.73 14.87
C ASP A 205 -0.29 13.52 14.35
N PRO A 206 -0.16 13.34 13.02
CA PRO A 206 0.61 12.25 12.42
C PRO A 206 2.06 12.17 12.89
N VAL A 207 2.69 13.32 13.17
CA VAL A 207 4.09 13.39 13.60
C VAL A 207 4.21 12.86 15.03
N LYS A 208 3.32 13.32 15.91
CA LYS A 208 3.25 12.85 17.30
C LYS A 208 2.90 11.37 17.37
N ILE A 209 1.84 10.90 16.68
CA ILE A 209 1.44 9.49 16.65
C ILE A 209 2.63 8.60 16.24
N LYS A 210 3.37 8.99 15.19
CA LYS A 210 4.56 8.25 14.74
C LYS A 210 5.69 8.27 15.78
N SER A 211 5.89 9.40 16.47
CA SER A 211 6.89 9.54 17.52
C SER A 211 6.57 8.64 18.70
N ASP A 212 5.32 8.65 19.17
CA ASP A 212 4.83 7.86 20.29
C ASP A 212 4.93 6.35 19.99
N PHE A 213 4.56 5.94 18.77
CA PHE A 213 4.77 4.56 18.30
C PHE A 213 6.24 4.12 18.41
N LYS A 214 7.17 4.96 17.94
CA LYS A 214 8.60 4.64 17.99
C LYS A 214 9.09 4.53 19.43
N ALA A 215 8.68 5.45 20.31
CA ALA A 215 9.07 5.44 21.71
C ALA A 215 8.60 4.17 22.42
N ALA A 216 7.32 3.79 22.23
CA ALA A 216 6.77 2.55 22.75
C ALA A 216 7.53 1.32 22.25
N TRP A 217 7.81 1.27 20.94
CA TRP A 217 8.56 0.17 20.32
C TRP A 217 9.98 0.03 20.87
N TRP A 218 10.70 1.14 21.08
CA TRP A 218 12.02 1.12 21.71
C TRP A 218 11.97 0.67 23.17
N GLY A 219 10.94 1.07 23.91
CA GLY A 219 10.68 0.60 25.27
C GLY A 219 10.57 -0.93 25.31
N THR A 220 9.71 -1.51 24.48
CA THR A 220 9.52 -2.98 24.40
C THR A 220 10.82 -3.70 24.03
N LEU A 221 11.58 -3.20 23.04
CA LEU A 221 12.85 -3.80 22.62
C LEU A 221 13.93 -3.79 23.70
N LEU A 222 14.02 -2.70 24.47
CA LEU A 222 14.95 -2.61 25.60
C LEU A 222 14.57 -3.61 26.69
N THR A 223 13.27 -3.69 27.03
CA THR A 223 12.75 -4.64 28.01
C THR A 223 13.02 -6.08 27.59
N GLU A 224 12.68 -6.47 26.36
CA GLU A 224 12.93 -7.83 25.84
C GLU A 224 14.43 -8.18 25.82
N LYS A 225 15.31 -7.22 25.52
CA LYS A 225 16.76 -7.46 25.51
C LYS A 225 17.35 -7.61 26.92
N ILE A 226 16.76 -6.95 27.91
CA ILE A 226 17.15 -7.09 29.33
C ILE A 226 16.67 -8.46 29.85
N PHE A 227 15.42 -8.82 29.60
CA PHE A 227 14.85 -10.11 30.07
C PHE A 227 15.35 -11.34 29.32
N ARG A 228 15.92 -11.23 28.10
CA ARG A 228 16.61 -12.34 27.41
C ARG A 228 18.07 -12.52 27.83
N ARG A 229 18.57 -11.70 28.76
CA ARG A 229 19.93 -11.79 29.33
C ARG A 229 19.97 -12.39 30.73
N GLU A 230 18.82 -12.77 31.27
CA GLU A 230 18.65 -13.67 32.42
C GLU A 230 18.19 -15.05 31.92
#